data_AF-A0A925UQ30-F1
#
_entry.id   AF-A0A925UQ30-F1
#
_cell.length_a   1.000
_cell.length_b   1.000
_cell.length_c   1.000
_cell.angle_alpha   90.00
_cell.angle_beta   90.00
_cell.angle_gamma   90.00
#
_symmetry.space_group_name_H-M   'P 1'
#
loop_
_entity.id
_entity.type
_entity.pdbx_description
1 polymer ?
#
loop_
_entity_poly.entity_id
_entity_poly.type
_entity_poly.pdbx_seq_one_letter_code
_entity_poly.pdbx_strand_id
1 'polypeptide(L)'
;MRNEKFQFKNIIVTSLIFTLVYFIMINRVPSYIEFSNYYGYKMYLENPECFYLFKVFINTLFLIFAISLLNKNYLDKNGIYLIMIAASMAIVEIVLTMLSIRILQENIASDFCWIIASIYALNRLKK
;
A
#
# COMPACT_ATOMS: atom_id res chain seq x y z
N MET A 1 -2.52 -17.50 30.65
CA MET A 1 -1.60 -16.82 29.71
C MET A 1 -1.74 -17.47 28.35
N ARG A 2 -2.35 -16.79 27.37
CA ARG A 2 -2.61 -17.34 26.04
C ARG A 2 -1.29 -17.39 25.28
N ASN A 3 -0.78 -18.61 25.08
CA ASN A 3 0.49 -18.90 24.42
C ASN A 3 0.31 -18.79 22.89
N GLU A 4 -0.07 -17.62 22.39
CA GLU A 4 -0.10 -17.36 20.95
C GLU A 4 1.30 -16.95 20.51
N LYS A 5 2.12 -17.94 20.18
CA LYS A 5 3.30 -17.69 19.34
C LYS A 5 2.78 -17.11 18.02
N PHE A 6 2.77 -15.79 17.90
CA PHE A 6 2.50 -15.10 16.64
C PHE A 6 3.26 -15.82 15.54
N GLN A 7 2.57 -16.30 14.52
CA GLN A 7 3.16 -17.04 13.40
C GLN A 7 3.89 -16.07 12.47
N PHE A 8 4.91 -15.38 12.99
CA PHE A 8 5.76 -14.42 12.27
C PHE A 8 6.29 -15.00 10.96
N LYS A 9 6.58 -16.31 10.95
CA LYS A 9 6.97 -17.06 9.75
C LYS A 9 5.99 -16.86 8.59
N ASN A 10 4.68 -16.94 8.84
CA ASN A 10 3.68 -16.81 7.78
C ASN A 10 3.61 -15.38 7.25
N ILE A 11 3.69 -14.37 8.13
CA ILE A 11 3.69 -12.96 7.74
C ILE A 11 4.92 -12.65 6.86
N ILE A 12 6.10 -13.12 7.26
CA ILE A 12 7.34 -12.92 6.50
C ILE A 12 7.28 -13.62 5.14
N VAL A 13 6.76 -14.86 5.09
CA VAL A 13 6.59 -15.57 3.81
C VAL A 13 5.62 -14.81 2.90
N THR A 14 4.50 -14.32 3.42
CA THR A 14 3.55 -13.54 2.61
C THR A 14 4.15 -12.24 2.09
N SER A 15 4.91 -11.50 2.91
CA SER A 15 5.54 -10.25 2.45
C SER A 15 6.61 -10.51 1.39
N LEU A 16 7.35 -11.62 1.49
CA LEU A 16 8.34 -12.03 0.50
C LEU A 16 7.69 -12.39 -0.85
N ILE A 17 6.52 -13.05 -0.82
CA ILE A 17 5.73 -13.31 -2.05
C ILE A 17 5.30 -12.00 -2.70
N PHE A 18 4.73 -11.06 -1.94
CA PHE A 18 4.31 -9.76 -2.49
C PHE A 18 5.47 -8.96 -3.09
N THR A 19 6.64 -8.97 -2.45
CA THR A 19 7.83 -8.28 -2.98
C THR A 19 8.37 -8.92 -4.26
N LEU A 20 8.38 -10.26 -4.35
CA LEU A 20 8.76 -10.95 -5.59
C LEU A 20 7.78 -10.65 -6.74
N VAL A 21 6.48 -10.70 -6.49
CA VAL A 21 5.46 -10.37 -7.50
C VAL A 21 5.65 -8.92 -7.99
N TYR A 22 5.85 -7.99 -7.07
CA TYR A 22 6.13 -6.59 -7.39
C TYR A 22 7.38 -6.44 -8.26
N PHE A 23 8.48 -7.11 -7.89
CA PHE A 23 9.74 -7.08 -8.63
C PHE A 23 9.61 -7.63 -10.05
N ILE A 24 8.86 -8.73 -10.22
CA ILE A 24 8.61 -9.30 -11.56
C ILE A 24 7.78 -8.34 -12.41
N MET A 25 6.77 -7.68 -11.83
CA MET A 25 5.93 -6.74 -12.56
C MET A 25 6.71 -5.51 -13.03
N ILE A 26 7.50 -4.88 -12.15
CA ILE A 26 8.22 -3.64 -12.51
C ILE A 26 9.26 -3.88 -13.60
N ASN A 27 9.93 -5.03 -13.60
CA ASN A 27 10.94 -5.37 -14.62
C ASN A 27 10.37 -5.58 -16.02
N ARG A 28 9.05 -5.76 -16.15
CA ARG A 28 8.39 -5.92 -17.45
C ARG A 28 7.90 -4.61 -18.06
N VAL A 29 7.92 -3.51 -17.31
CA VAL A 29 7.40 -2.23 -17.77
C VAL A 29 8.57 -1.34 -18.18
N PRO A 30 8.66 -0.94 -19.46
CA PRO A 30 9.68 0.00 -19.90
C PRO A 30 9.50 1.36 -19.22
N SER A 31 10.60 2.09 -19.10
CA SER A 31 10.63 3.37 -18.41
C SER A 31 11.49 4.35 -19.20
N TYR A 32 11.08 5.60 -19.25
CA TYR A 32 11.85 6.68 -19.83
C TYR A 32 12.20 7.72 -18.77
N ILE A 33 13.26 8.47 -19.03
CA ILE A 33 13.76 9.52 -18.14
C ILE A 33 13.47 10.86 -18.79
N GLU A 34 12.82 11.75 -18.04
CA GLU A 34 12.56 13.12 -18.46
C GLU A 34 13.29 14.08 -17.51
N PHE A 35 13.91 15.10 -18.07
CA PHE A 35 14.58 16.13 -17.28
C PHE A 35 13.59 17.23 -16.90
N SER A 36 13.45 17.50 -15.60
CA SER A 36 12.60 18.55 -15.05
C SER A 36 13.46 19.59 -14.34
N ASN A 37 13.38 20.86 -14.78
CA ASN A 37 14.17 21.98 -14.25
C ASN A 37 14.11 22.15 -12.72
N TYR A 38 13.01 21.76 -12.08
CA TYR A 38 12.80 21.92 -10.64
C TYR A 38 13.23 20.73 -9.77
N TYR A 39 13.31 19.53 -10.36
CA TYR A 39 13.40 18.27 -9.60
C TYR A 39 14.47 17.32 -10.16
N GLY A 40 15.24 17.76 -11.16
CA GLY A 40 16.24 16.93 -11.84
C GLY A 40 15.59 15.88 -12.74
N TYR A 41 16.17 14.68 -12.77
CA TYR A 41 15.68 13.58 -13.59
C TYR A 41 14.48 12.88 -12.95
N LYS A 42 13.40 12.71 -13.71
CA LYS A 42 12.22 11.94 -13.34
C LYS A 42 12.10 10.71 -14.21
N MET A 43 11.78 9.59 -13.59
CA MET A 43 11.57 8.32 -14.29
C MET A 43 10.08 8.07 -14.40
N TYR A 44 9.60 7.90 -15.63
CA TYR A 44 8.21 7.60 -15.91
C TYR A 44 8.09 6.18 -16.44
N LEU A 45 7.09 5.47 -15.94
CA LEU A 45 6.70 4.16 -16.46
C LEU A 45 5.88 4.36 -17.74
N GLU A 46 6.26 3.67 -18.80
CA GLU A 46 5.50 3.65 -20.05
C GLU A 46 4.30 2.71 -19.89
N ASN A 47 3.09 3.19 -20.23
CA ASN A 47 1.82 2.49 -20.01
C ASN A 47 1.61 2.00 -18.56
N PRO A 48 1.55 2.93 -17.57
CA PRO A 48 1.47 2.58 -16.15
C PRO A 48 0.10 2.03 -15.71
N GLU A 49 -0.89 1.98 -16.60
CA GLU A 49 -2.29 1.63 -16.28
C GLU A 49 -2.42 0.26 -15.61
N CYS A 50 -1.77 -0.77 -16.14
CA CYS A 50 -1.79 -2.11 -15.54
C CYS A 50 -1.24 -2.11 -14.11
N PHE A 51 -0.20 -1.32 -13.84
CA PHE A 51 0.40 -1.19 -12.53
C PHE A 51 -0.51 -0.45 -11.55
N TYR A 52 -1.16 0.63 -12.01
CA TYR A 52 -2.14 1.36 -11.21
C TYR A 52 -3.37 0.51 -10.89
N LEU A 53 -3.91 -0.23 -11.86
CA LEU A 53 -5.02 -1.17 -11.64
C LEU A 53 -4.65 -2.26 -10.62
N PHE A 54 -3.43 -2.79 -10.70
CA PHE A 54 -2.94 -3.76 -9.72
C PHE A 54 -2.84 -3.17 -8.30
N LYS A 55 -2.33 -1.94 -8.17
CA LYS A 55 -2.29 -1.24 -6.87
C LYS A 55 -3.70 -0.98 -6.31
N VAL A 56 -4.66 -0.59 -7.14
CA VAL A 56 -6.06 -0.42 -6.73
C VAL A 56 -6.63 -1.76 -6.26
N PHE A 57 -6.41 -2.83 -7.02
CA PHE A 57 -6.87 -4.17 -6.67
C PHE A 57 -6.37 -4.61 -5.28
N ILE A 58 -5.08 -4.45 -5.00
CA ILE A 58 -4.49 -4.78 -3.68
C ILE A 58 -5.13 -3.95 -2.57
N ASN A 59 -5.25 -2.62 -2.73
CA ASN A 59 -5.83 -1.77 -1.70
C ASN A 59 -7.32 -2.10 -1.47
N THR A 60 -8.03 -2.53 -2.51
CA THR A 60 -9.42 -2.96 -2.41
C THR A 60 -9.52 -4.25 -1.59
N LEU A 61 -8.60 -5.21 -1.77
CA LEU A 61 -8.52 -6.40 -0.91
C LEU A 61 -8.27 -6.03 0.55
N PHE A 62 -7.34 -5.11 0.82
CA PHE A 62 -7.10 -4.63 2.19
C PHE A 62 -8.36 -4.01 2.81
N LEU A 63 -9.11 -3.21 2.05
CA LEU A 63 -10.37 -2.63 2.49
C LEU A 63 -11.42 -3.69 2.81
N ILE A 64 -11.61 -4.68 1.93
CA ILE A 64 -12.55 -5.80 2.15
C ILE A 64 -12.17 -6.56 3.41
N PHE A 65 -10.89 -6.89 3.58
CA PHE A 65 -10.42 -7.57 4.80
C PHE A 65 -10.65 -6.72 6.05
N ALA A 66 -10.30 -5.43 6.01
CA ALA A 66 -10.49 -4.54 7.15
C ALA A 66 -11.98 -4.42 7.56
N ILE A 67 -12.88 -4.27 6.59
CA ILE A 67 -14.34 -4.22 6.82
C ILE A 67 -14.83 -5.55 7.41
N SER A 68 -14.38 -6.69 6.86
CA SER A 68 -14.77 -8.02 7.36
C SER A 68 -14.37 -8.27 8.82
N LEU A 69 -13.29 -7.61 9.28
CA LEU A 69 -12.77 -7.74 10.63
C LEU A 69 -13.38 -6.73 11.62
N LEU A 70 -14.09 -5.71 11.14
CA LEU A 70 -14.59 -4.59 11.95
C LEU A 70 -15.61 -5.01 13.01
N ASN A 71 -16.43 -6.02 12.71
CA ASN A 71 -17.45 -6.55 13.63
C ASN A 71 -16.89 -7.49 14.71
N LYS A 72 -15.60 -7.81 14.68
CA LYS A 72 -14.97 -8.71 15.66
C LYS A 72 -14.50 -7.91 16.87
N ASN A 73 -15.22 -8.07 17.98
CA ASN A 73 -14.98 -7.31 19.22
C ASN A 73 -13.60 -7.54 19.87
N TYR A 74 -12.91 -8.63 19.52
CA TYR A 74 -11.60 -8.98 20.08
C TYR A 74 -10.41 -8.41 19.29
N LEU A 75 -10.66 -7.68 18.20
CA LEU A 75 -9.61 -7.10 17.36
C LEU A 75 -9.42 -5.61 17.64
N ASP A 76 -8.20 -5.12 17.37
CA ASP A 76 -7.84 -3.72 17.55
C ASP A 76 -8.52 -2.83 16.50
N LYS A 77 -9.66 -2.22 16.88
CA LYS A 77 -10.45 -1.37 15.99
C LYS A 77 -9.65 -0.19 15.45
N ASN A 78 -8.74 0.38 16.25
CA ASN A 78 -7.92 1.52 15.83
C ASN A 78 -6.96 1.12 14.70
N GLY A 79 -6.35 -0.06 14.81
CA GLY A 79 -5.53 -0.63 13.73
C GLY A 79 -6.35 -0.90 12.46
N ILE A 80 -7.56 -1.41 12.60
CA ILE A 80 -8.47 -1.65 11.47
C ILE A 80 -8.83 -0.33 10.77
N TYR A 81 -9.20 0.71 11.53
CA TYR A 81 -9.51 2.03 10.95
C TYR A 81 -8.31 2.65 10.23
N LEU A 82 -7.09 2.50 10.76
CA LEU A 82 -5.87 2.98 10.10
C LEU A 82 -5.66 2.28 8.74
N ILE A 83 -5.86 0.97 8.66
CA ILE A 83 -5.78 0.22 7.40
C ILE A 83 -6.85 0.71 6.42
N MET A 84 -8.09 0.91 6.88
CA MET A 84 -9.17 1.42 6.03
C MET A 84 -8.85 2.80 5.45
N ILE A 85 -8.32 3.72 6.28
CA ILE A 85 -7.94 5.07 5.86
C ILE A 85 -6.77 5.02 4.86
N ALA A 86 -5.74 4.22 5.13
CA ALA A 86 -4.59 4.11 4.24
C ALA A 86 -4.98 3.52 2.87
N ALA A 87 -5.78 2.45 2.88
CA ALA A 87 -6.26 1.81 1.66
C ALA A 87 -7.22 2.71 0.86
N SER A 88 -8.14 3.42 1.52
CA SER A 88 -9.04 4.35 0.83
C SER A 88 -8.29 5.53 0.22
N MET A 89 -7.34 6.11 0.96
CA MET A 89 -6.51 7.20 0.47
C MET A 89 -5.69 6.78 -0.75
N ALA A 90 -5.10 5.57 -0.72
CA ALA A 90 -4.37 5.01 -1.86
C ALA A 90 -5.27 4.84 -3.10
N ILE A 91 -6.48 4.31 -2.94
CA ILE A 91 -7.41 4.15 -4.06
C ILE A 91 -7.78 5.51 -4.64
N VAL A 92 -8.16 6.48 -3.80
CA VAL A 92 -8.52 7.83 -4.24
C VAL A 92 -7.36 8.50 -4.97
N GLU A 93 -6.16 8.45 -4.41
CA GLU A 93 -4.98 9.07 -5.01
C GLU A 93 -4.64 8.43 -6.36
N ILE A 94 -4.65 7.09 -6.46
CA ILE A 94 -4.40 6.40 -7.73
C ILE A 94 -5.47 6.72 -8.78
N VAL A 95 -6.75 6.72 -8.42
CA VAL A 95 -7.84 7.06 -9.35
C VAL A 95 -7.69 8.49 -9.86
N LEU A 96 -7.35 9.43 -8.98
CA LEU A 96 -7.07 10.81 -9.39
C LEU A 96 -5.86 10.89 -10.33
N THR A 97 -4.79 10.15 -10.05
CA THR A 97 -3.62 10.05 -10.95
C THR A 97 -4.02 9.52 -12.33
N MET A 98 -4.88 8.49 -12.39
CA MET A 98 -5.37 7.93 -13.66
C MET A 98 -6.23 8.94 -14.44
N LEU A 99 -6.96 9.82 -13.75
CA LEU A 99 -7.70 10.94 -14.34
C LEU A 99 -6.81 12.13 -14.71
N SER A 100 -5.48 12.00 -14.61
CA SER A 100 -4.50 13.08 -14.80
C SER A 100 -4.65 14.24 -13.80
N ILE A 101 -5.39 14.05 -12.70
CA ILE A 101 -5.52 15.01 -11.61
C ILE A 101 -4.43 14.70 -10.58
N ARG A 102 -3.30 15.40 -10.67
CA ARG A 102 -2.19 15.24 -9.72
C ARG A 102 -2.30 16.28 -8.61
N ILE A 103 -2.83 15.87 -7.45
CA ILE A 103 -2.82 16.71 -6.23
C ILE A 103 -1.38 16.88 -5.72
N LEU A 104 -0.62 15.77 -5.71
CA LEU A 104 0.80 15.73 -5.41
C LEU A 104 1.54 15.13 -6.62
N GLN A 105 2.83 15.44 -6.77
CA GLN A 105 3.63 14.95 -7.90
C GLN A 105 3.72 13.42 -7.94
N GLU A 106 3.73 12.82 -6.76
CA GLU A 106 3.79 11.38 -6.50
C GLU A 106 2.72 11.03 -5.45
N ASN A 107 2.44 9.74 -5.26
CA ASN A 107 1.41 9.22 -4.35
C ASN A 107 1.82 9.31 -2.86
N ILE A 108 2.29 10.48 -2.45
CA ILE A 108 2.93 10.72 -1.16
C ILE A 108 1.92 10.59 -0.02
N ALA A 109 0.67 11.03 -0.24
CA ALA A 109 -0.31 11.08 0.84
C ALA A 109 -0.69 9.68 1.32
N SER A 110 -0.93 8.76 0.39
CA SER A 110 -1.22 7.36 0.71
C SER A 110 -0.02 6.64 1.33
N ASP A 111 1.20 6.91 0.85
CA ASP A 111 2.42 6.36 1.44
C ASP A 111 2.58 6.75 2.91
N PHE A 112 2.33 8.02 3.25
CA PHE A 112 2.34 8.46 4.65
C PHE A 112 1.31 7.71 5.51
N CYS A 113 0.09 7.51 5.01
CA CYS A 113 -0.93 6.76 5.74
C CYS A 113 -0.49 5.30 6.00
N TRP A 114 0.10 4.63 5.00
CA TRP A 114 0.61 3.27 5.12
C TRP A 114 1.80 3.17 6.09
N ILE A 115 2.69 4.16 6.09
CA ILE A 115 3.79 4.25 7.06
C ILE A 115 3.25 4.37 8.48
N ILE A 116 2.27 5.24 8.72
CA ILE A 116 1.64 5.41 10.03
C ILE A 116 0.97 4.11 10.49
N ALA A 117 0.22 3.44 9.61
CA ALA A 117 -0.40 2.14 9.91
C ALA A 117 0.65 1.07 10.26
N SER A 118 1.78 1.06 9.56
CA SER A 118 2.89 0.12 9.81
C SER A 118 3.58 0.39 11.14
N ILE A 119 3.87 1.66 11.46
CA ILE A 119 4.43 2.06 12.75
C ILE A 119 3.48 1.68 13.89
N TYR A 120 2.18 1.91 13.71
CA TYR A 120 1.16 1.51 14.69
C TYR A 120 1.19 0.01 14.96
N ALA A 121 1.20 -0.81 13.90
CA ALA A 121 1.26 -2.26 14.00
C ALA A 121 2.53 -2.73 14.73
N LEU A 122 3.70 -2.17 14.39
CA LEU A 122 4.97 -2.50 15.05
C LEU A 122 4.97 -2.14 16.53
N ASN A 123 4.41 -0.98 16.90
CA ASN A 123 4.31 -0.55 18.29
C ASN A 123 3.38 -1.45 19.11
N ARG A 124 2.34 -2.02 18.48
CA ARG A 124 1.47 -3.00 19.12
C ARG A 124 2.12 -4.36 19.33
N LEU A 125 3.06 -4.76 18.48
CA LEU A 125 3.80 -6.02 18.62
C LEU A 125 4.89 -5.97 19.69
N LYS A 126 5.38 -4.78 20.04
CA LYS A 126 6.40 -4.59 21.10
C LYS A 126 5.83 -4.64 22.52
N LYS A 127 4.51 -4.50 22.68
CA LYS A 127 3.81 -4.55 23.97
C LYS A 127 3.21 -5.93 24.21
#